data_AF-A0A4M3K2F2-F1
#
_entry.id   AF-A0A4M3K2F2-F1
#
_cell.length_a   1.000
_cell.length_b   1.000
_cell.length_c   1.000
_cell.angle_alpha   90.00
_cell.angle_beta   90.00
_cell.angle_gamma   90.00
#
_symmetry.space_group_name_H-M   'P 1'
#
loop_
_entity.id
_entity.type
_entity.pdbx_description
1 polymer ?
#
loop_
_entity_poly.entity_id
_entity_poly.type
_entity_poly.pdbx_seq_one_letter_code
_entity_poly.pdbx_strand_id
1 'polypeptide(L)'
;MGCSSILVLEDKLETLKKRRPLTEGEVERLNEEFLVEYTYNSNAIEGNTLTLRETDMVLRGLTIDRKSLKEHLEVIGHKDAFDYVRQLVR
;
A
#
# COMPACT_ATOMS: atom_id res chain seq x y z
N MET A 1 18.72 11.08 23.73
CA MET A 1 19.16 10.41 22.48
C MET A 1 18.02 10.29 21.45
N GLY A 2 17.15 11.30 21.30
CA GLY A 2 15.93 11.19 20.45
C GLY A 2 15.95 11.99 19.14
N CYS A 3 16.98 12.80 18.87
CA CYS A 3 17.04 13.69 17.71
C CYS A 3 17.87 13.12 16.53
N SER A 4 18.63 12.04 16.74
CA SER A 4 19.58 11.53 15.73
C SER A 4 18.88 10.83 14.55
N SER A 5 17.80 10.09 14.80
CA SER A 5 17.11 9.33 13.76
C SER A 5 16.30 10.19 12.79
N ILE A 6 15.70 11.29 13.25
CA ILE A 6 14.96 12.22 12.39
C ILE A 6 15.90 12.88 11.39
N LEU A 7 17.08 13.35 11.84
CA LEU A 7 18.10 13.94 10.97
C LEU A 7 18.57 12.97 9.88
N VAL A 8 18.67 11.67 10.21
CA VAL A 8 19.01 10.62 9.22
C VAL A 8 17.89 10.46 8.18
N LEU A 9 16.63 10.53 8.58
CA LEU A 9 15.50 10.45 7.66
C LEU A 9 15.42 11.69 6.75
N GLU A 10 15.71 12.87 7.29
CA GLU A 10 15.78 14.12 6.52
C GLU A 10 16.87 14.06 5.45
N ASP A 11 18.07 13.60 5.80
CA ASP A 11 19.18 13.44 4.84
C ASP A 11 18.86 12.41 3.73
N LYS A 12 18.23 11.29 4.11
CA LYS A 12 17.74 10.29 3.15
C LYS A 12 16.68 10.86 2.22
N LEU A 13 15.75 11.66 2.76
CA LEU A 13 14.70 12.31 1.99
C LEU A 13 15.30 13.31 0.99
N GLU A 14 16.26 14.13 1.40
CA GLU A 14 16.96 15.07 0.50
C GLU A 14 17.74 14.34 -0.59
N THR A 15 18.39 13.23 -0.25
CA THR A 15 19.05 12.37 -1.24
C THR A 15 18.06 11.77 -2.24
N LEU A 16 16.89 11.32 -1.77
CA LEU A 16 15.84 10.76 -2.63
C LEU A 16 15.24 11.84 -3.56
N LYS A 17 14.98 13.05 -3.04
CA LYS A 17 14.44 14.16 -3.84
C LYS A 17 15.33 14.50 -5.04
N LYS A 18 16.65 14.47 -4.87
CA LYS A 18 17.64 14.71 -5.94
C LYS A 18 17.61 13.67 -7.06
N ARG A 19 17.00 12.50 -6.85
CA ARG A 19 16.88 11.41 -7.83
C ARG A 19 15.58 11.46 -8.64
N ARG A 20 14.75 12.49 -8.46
CA ARG A 20 13.52 12.69 -9.23
C ARG A 20 13.81 13.37 -10.59
N PRO A 21 12.97 13.15 -11.62
CA PRO A 21 11.80 12.28 -11.63
C PRO A 21 12.20 10.81 -11.62
N LEU A 22 11.40 9.97 -10.97
CA LEU A 22 11.50 8.52 -11.11
C LEU A 22 10.96 8.12 -12.48
N THR A 23 11.45 7.02 -13.03
CA THR A 23 10.89 6.43 -14.25
C THR A 23 9.46 5.95 -14.01
N GLU A 24 8.67 5.83 -15.09
CA GLU A 24 7.28 5.37 -15.00
C GLU A 24 7.17 4.00 -14.32
N GLY A 25 8.03 3.04 -14.68
CA GLY A 25 8.05 1.72 -14.06
C GLY A 25 8.50 1.72 -12.59
N GLU A 26 9.38 2.64 -12.17
CA GLU A 26 9.72 2.80 -10.76
C GLU A 26 8.52 3.34 -9.95
N VAL A 27 7.79 4.31 -10.52
CA VAL A 27 6.59 4.86 -9.90
C VAL A 27 5.49 3.81 -9.83
N GLU A 28 5.28 3.04 -10.90
CA GLU A 28 4.31 1.95 -10.95
C GLU A 28 4.58 0.90 -9.86
N ARG A 29 5.81 0.37 -9.82
CA ARG A 29 6.20 -0.63 -8.81
C ARG A 29 6.05 -0.11 -7.38
N LEU A 30 6.44 1.13 -7.11
CA LEU A 30 6.25 1.74 -5.78
C LEU A 30 4.77 1.88 -5.42
N ASN A 31 3.91 2.22 -6.38
CA ASN A 31 2.47 2.31 -6.15
C ASN A 31 1.84 0.93 -5.90
N GLU A 32 2.27 -0.10 -6.62
CA GLU A 32 1.81 -1.48 -6.41
C GLU A 32 2.17 -1.98 -5.01
N GLU A 33 3.45 -1.86 -4.63
CA GLU A 33 3.94 -2.22 -3.30
C GLU A 33 3.18 -1.45 -2.20
N PHE A 34 3.03 -0.14 -2.36
CA PHE A 34 2.30 0.71 -1.42
C PHE A 34 0.82 0.32 -1.31
N LEU A 35 0.13 0.09 -2.43
CA LEU A 35 -1.29 -0.24 -2.44
C LEU A 35 -1.57 -1.54 -1.67
N VAL A 36 -0.74 -2.56 -1.85
CA VAL A 36 -0.87 -3.84 -1.15
C VAL A 36 -0.70 -3.65 0.35
N GLU A 37 0.39 -3.00 0.77
CA GLU A 37 0.66 -2.76 2.19
C GLU A 37 -0.39 -1.85 2.83
N TYR A 38 -0.80 -0.79 2.14
CA TYR A 38 -1.80 0.14 2.64
C TYR A 38 -3.16 -0.53 2.83
N THR A 39 -3.58 -1.33 1.85
CA THR A 39 -4.83 -2.09 1.92
C THR A 39 -4.80 -3.12 3.02
N TYR A 40 -3.72 -3.88 3.16
CA TYR A 40 -3.56 -4.85 4.25
C TYR A 40 -3.63 -4.16 5.61
N ASN A 41 -2.79 -3.14 5.85
CA ASN A 41 -2.68 -2.52 7.17
C ASN A 41 -3.98 -1.82 7.60
N SER A 42 -4.69 -1.15 6.67
CA SER A 42 -5.95 -0.49 6.99
C SER A 42 -7.03 -1.48 7.38
N ASN A 43 -7.23 -2.53 6.58
CA ASN A 43 -8.25 -3.55 6.86
C ASN A 43 -7.91 -4.38 8.10
N ALA A 44 -6.62 -4.66 8.34
CA ALA A 44 -6.17 -5.38 9.53
C ALA A 44 -6.49 -4.62 10.83
N ILE A 45 -6.39 -3.28 10.83
CA ILE A 45 -6.78 -2.44 11.98
C ILE A 45 -8.28 -2.59 12.30
N GLU A 46 -9.11 -2.79 11.27
CA GLU A 46 -10.55 -2.97 11.38
C GLU A 46 -10.96 -4.43 11.68
N GLY A 47 -9.99 -5.35 11.77
CA GLY A 47 -10.18 -6.74 12.16
C GLY A 47 -10.25 -7.74 11.00
N ASN A 48 -9.93 -7.32 9.77
CA ASN A 48 -9.74 -8.25 8.66
C ASN A 48 -8.55 -9.18 8.94
N THR A 49 -8.70 -10.47 8.65
CA THR A 49 -7.73 -11.49 9.06
C THR A 49 -6.83 -11.98 7.92
N LEU A 50 -6.98 -11.44 6.71
CA LEU A 50 -6.11 -11.76 5.58
C LEU A 50 -4.69 -11.32 5.90
N THR A 51 -3.71 -12.20 5.70
CA THR A 51 -2.29 -11.85 5.77
C THR A 51 -1.91 -10.90 4.62
N LEU A 52 -0.73 -10.28 4.69
CA LEU A 52 -0.21 -9.43 3.62
C LEU A 52 -0.17 -10.18 2.27
N ARG A 53 0.30 -11.44 2.27
CA ARG A 53 0.36 -12.27 1.07
C ARG A 53 -1.02 -12.65 0.55
N GLU A 54 -1.95 -13.00 1.44
CA GLU A 54 -3.33 -13.28 1.06
C GLU A 54 -4.01 -12.04 0.47
N THR A 55 -3.75 -10.85 1.04
CA THR A 55 -4.23 -9.57 0.51
C THR A 55 -3.71 -9.32 -0.91
N ASP A 56 -2.41 -9.48 -1.17
CA ASP A 56 -1.84 -9.39 -2.53
C ASP A 56 -2.52 -10.36 -3.50
N MET A 57 -2.75 -11.61 -3.07
CA MET A 57 -3.46 -12.60 -3.88
C MET A 57 -4.89 -12.18 -4.20
N VAL A 58 -5.63 -11.63 -3.23
CA VAL A 58 -7.00 -11.10 -3.45
C VAL A 58 -7.00 -9.94 -4.42
N LEU A 59 -6.04 -9.01 -4.31
CA LEU A 59 -5.92 -7.87 -5.22
C LEU A 59 -5.58 -8.32 -6.67
N ARG A 60 -4.98 -9.50 -6.84
CA ARG A 60 -4.75 -10.16 -8.13
C ARG A 60 -5.95 -10.99 -8.63
N GLY A 61 -7.07 -10.99 -7.91
CA GLY A 61 -8.31 -11.67 -8.28
C GLY A 61 -8.42 -13.12 -7.80
N LEU A 62 -7.58 -13.55 -6.86
CA LEU A 62 -7.65 -14.90 -6.27
C LEU A 62 -8.53 -14.90 -5.02
N THR A 63 -9.22 -16.01 -4.76
CA THR A 63 -9.94 -16.25 -3.50
C THR A 63 -9.10 -17.07 -2.54
N ILE A 64 -9.24 -16.80 -1.24
CA ILE A 64 -8.53 -17.48 -0.15
C ILE A 64 -9.50 -18.42 0.58
N ASP A 65 -9.15 -19.70 0.66
CA ASP A 65 -9.93 -20.70 1.39
C ASP A 65 -10.10 -20.29 2.87
N ARG A 66 -11.25 -20.61 3.45
CA ARG A 66 -11.60 -20.33 4.86
C ARG A 66 -11.62 -18.86 5.28
N LYS A 67 -11.54 -17.93 4.33
CA LYS A 67 -11.73 -16.49 4.58
C LYS A 67 -13.12 -16.08 4.10
N SER A 68 -13.74 -15.15 4.82
CA SER A 68 -15.11 -14.76 4.49
C SER A 68 -15.16 -13.95 3.19
N LEU A 69 -16.27 -14.02 2.46
CA LEU A 69 -16.47 -13.16 1.29
C LEU A 69 -16.41 -11.67 1.67
N LYS A 70 -16.88 -11.32 2.86
CA LYS A 70 -16.81 -9.95 3.40
C LYS A 70 -15.37 -9.44 3.44
N GLU A 71 -14.44 -10.23 4.00
CA GLU A 71 -13.02 -9.83 4.09
C GLU A 71 -12.39 -9.60 2.72
N HIS A 72 -12.75 -10.40 1.71
CA HIS A 72 -12.27 -10.19 0.34
C HIS A 72 -12.84 -8.91 -0.26
N LEU A 73 -14.14 -8.67 -0.07
CA LEU A 73 -14.82 -7.47 -0.57
C LEU A 73 -14.30 -6.20 0.11
N GLU A 74 -13.91 -6.25 1.38
CA GLU A 74 -13.28 -5.15 2.09
C GLU A 74 -11.92 -4.78 1.47
N VAL A 75 -11.07 -5.77 1.17
CA VAL A 75 -9.80 -5.57 0.46
C VAL A 75 -10.00 -4.96 -0.93
N ILE A 76 -10.96 -5.49 -1.71
CA ILE A 76 -11.28 -4.98 -3.05
C ILE A 76 -11.82 -3.54 -2.95
N GLY A 77 -12.79 -3.30 -2.07
CA GLY A 77 -13.40 -1.99 -1.90
C GLY A 77 -12.41 -0.93 -1.44
N HIS A 78 -11.45 -1.29 -0.58
CA HIS A 78 -10.39 -0.38 -0.16
C HIS A 78 -9.44 -0.01 -1.31
N LYS A 79 -9.05 -0.98 -2.16
CA LYS A 79 -8.29 -0.69 -3.39
C LYS A 79 -9.07 0.28 -4.30
N ASP A 80 -10.35 0.00 -4.53
CA ASP A 80 -11.18 0.82 -5.41
C ASP A 80 -11.31 2.25 -4.89
N ALA A 81 -11.47 2.41 -3.56
CA ALA A 81 -11.46 3.72 -2.91
C ALA A 81 -10.13 4.46 -3.09
N PHE A 82 -8.99 3.76 -2.93
CA PHE A 82 -7.68 4.34 -3.16
C PHE A 82 -7.49 4.79 -4.61
N ASP A 83 -7.85 3.95 -5.57
CA ASP A 83 -7.75 4.27 -7.00
C ASP A 83 -8.64 5.45 -7.37
N TYR A 84 -9.85 5.52 -6.81
CA TYR A 84 -10.74 6.67 -6.98
C TYR A 84 -10.11 7.97 -6.47
N VAL A 85 -9.56 7.98 -5.26
CA VAL A 85 -8.88 9.17 -4.71
C VAL A 85 -7.69 9.57 -5.58
N ARG A 86 -6.90 8.61 -6.06
CA ARG A 86 -5.76 8.89 -6.95
C ARG A 86 -6.17 9.55 -8.27
N GLN A 87 -7.36 9.24 -8.79
CA GLN A 87 -7.88 9.89 -9.99
C GLN A 87 -8.28 11.35 -9.73
N LEU A 88 -8.71 11.67 -8.50
CA LEU A 88 -9.09 13.03 -8.10
C LEU A 88 -7.90 13.95 -7.80
N VAL A 89 -6.78 13.41 -7.31
CA VAL A 89 -5.60 14.17 -6.85
C VAL A 89 -4.55 14.30 -7.96
N ARG A 90 -4.98 14.38 -9.23
CA ARG A 90 -4.06 14.63 -10.37
C ARG A 90 -3.65 16.09 -10.49
#